data_AF-A0A9R0RUX3-F1
#
_entry.id   AF-A0A9R0RUX3-F1
#
_cell.length_a   1.000
_cell.length_b   1.000
_cell.length_c   1.000
_cell.angle_alpha   90.00
_cell.angle_beta   90.00
_cell.angle_gamma   90.00
#
_symmetry.space_group_name_H-M   'P 1'
#
loop_
_entity.id
_entity.type
_entity.pdbx_description
1 polymer ?
#
loop_
_entity_poly.entity_id
_entity_poly.type
_entity_poly.pdbx_seq_one_letter_code
_entity_poly.pdbx_strand_id
1 'polypeptide(L)'
;MWKANSKMYHVPRSWFHPSGNTLVVFEEQGGDPTKITFSRRVATSVCSFVSENYPSIDLESWDKSISDGNPVAAKVELSCPKGKNISSVKFASFGDPSGTCRSYQQGSCHHPDSLSVVEKACLNINSCTVSLSDEGFGEDPCPGVTKTLAIEADCS
;
A
#
# COMPACT_ATOMS: atom_id res chain seq x y z
N MET A 1 -23.25 -19.37 -8.63
CA MET A 1 -23.17 -18.51 -9.83
C MET A 1 -22.27 -17.33 -9.50
N TRP A 2 -20.97 -17.43 -9.78
CA TRP A 2 -20.01 -16.34 -9.56
C TRP A 2 -19.46 -15.92 -10.93
N LYS A 3 -19.82 -14.72 -11.39
CA LYS A 3 -19.25 -14.10 -12.60
C LYS A 3 -18.10 -13.20 -12.17
N ALA A 4 -16.87 -13.65 -12.38
CA ALA A 4 -15.73 -12.73 -12.45
C ALA A 4 -15.74 -12.11 -13.86
N ASN A 5 -16.12 -10.83 -13.97
CA ASN A 5 -16.26 -10.09 -15.22
C ASN A 5 -15.03 -9.22 -15.53
N SER A 6 -13.83 -9.62 -15.11
CA SER A 6 -12.64 -8.83 -15.43
C SER A 6 -12.24 -9.06 -16.89
N LYS A 7 -12.49 -8.06 -17.75
CA LYS A 7 -11.98 -7.99 -19.13
C LYS A 7 -10.57 -7.37 -19.21
N MET A 8 -9.89 -7.19 -18.08
CA MET A 8 -8.64 -6.46 -17.99
C MET A 8 -7.58 -7.30 -17.28
N TYR A 9 -6.45 -7.50 -17.93
CA TYR A 9 -5.29 -8.21 -17.40
C TYR A 9 -4.16 -7.21 -17.14
N HIS A 10 -3.59 -7.24 -15.93
CA HIS A 10 -2.46 -6.39 -15.59
C HIS A 10 -1.15 -7.12 -15.90
N VAL A 11 -0.33 -6.54 -16.78
CA VAL A 11 1.00 -7.07 -17.11
C VAL A 11 2.04 -6.18 -16.41
N PRO A 12 2.82 -6.71 -15.45
CA PRO A 12 3.85 -5.93 -14.76
C PRO A 12 4.82 -5.28 -15.73
N ARG A 13 5.16 -4.01 -15.47
CA ARG A 13 6.09 -3.27 -16.32
C ARG A 13 7.50 -3.89 -16.35
N SER A 14 7.88 -4.61 -15.30
CA SER A 14 9.15 -5.34 -15.21
C SER A 14 9.29 -6.47 -16.23
N TRP A 15 8.20 -6.94 -16.84
CA TRP A 15 8.24 -7.95 -17.91
C TRP A 15 8.51 -7.35 -19.29
N PHE A 16 8.45 -6.02 -19.43
CA PHE A 16 8.67 -5.36 -20.71
C PHE A 16 10.13 -4.93 -20.90
N HIS A 17 10.70 -5.29 -22.04
CA HIS A 17 11.89 -4.67 -22.60
C HIS A 17 11.56 -3.30 -23.22
N PRO A 18 12.55 -2.41 -23.43
CA PRO A 18 12.34 -1.13 -24.11
C PRO A 18 11.73 -1.27 -25.52
N SER A 19 12.06 -2.36 -26.24
CA SER A 19 11.50 -2.69 -27.55
C SER A 19 11.56 -4.21 -27.80
N GLY A 20 10.86 -4.70 -28.83
CA GLY A 20 10.94 -6.10 -29.26
C GLY A 20 10.15 -7.12 -28.43
N ASN A 21 9.21 -6.66 -27.59
CA ASN A 21 8.36 -7.54 -26.80
C ASN A 21 7.39 -8.33 -27.71
N THR A 22 7.21 -9.63 -27.43
CA THR A 22 6.23 -10.50 -28.10
C THR A 22 5.15 -10.90 -27.11
N LEU A 23 3.87 -10.70 -27.46
CA LEU A 23 2.73 -11.19 -26.67
C LEU A 23 2.14 -12.43 -27.34
N VAL A 24 2.01 -13.51 -26.57
CA VAL A 24 1.29 -14.71 -26.97
C VAL A 24 0.00 -14.78 -26.16
N VAL A 25 -1.15 -14.86 -26.84
CA VAL A 25 -2.48 -14.95 -26.21
C VAL A 25 -3.10 -16.27 -26.61
N PHE A 26 -3.51 -17.06 -25.62
CA PHE A 26 -4.28 -18.28 -25.83
C PHE A 26 -5.77 -17.95 -25.73
N GLU A 27 -6.51 -18.31 -26.77
CA GLU A 27 -7.94 -18.11 -26.88
C GLU A 27 -8.63 -19.38 -26.36
N GLU A 28 -9.36 -19.28 -25.25
CA GLU A 28 -9.96 -20.45 -24.58
C GLU A 28 -11.49 -20.52 -24.62
N GLN A 29 -12.19 -19.44 -25.00
CA GLN A 29 -13.64 -19.34 -24.75
C GLN A 29 -14.46 -18.60 -25.82
N GLY A 30 -13.94 -18.49 -27.03
CA GLY A 30 -14.52 -17.74 -28.15
C GLY A 30 -14.37 -16.23 -27.95
N GLY A 31 -13.51 -15.59 -28.75
CA GLY A 31 -13.30 -14.13 -28.74
C GLY A 31 -12.63 -13.64 -30.01
N ASP A 32 -12.71 -12.33 -30.26
CA ASP A 32 -12.06 -11.70 -31.41
C ASP A 32 -10.73 -11.05 -30.96
N PRO A 33 -9.57 -11.66 -31.25
CA PRO A 33 -8.28 -11.18 -30.77
C PRO A 33 -7.89 -9.83 -31.38
N THR A 34 -8.50 -9.42 -32.50
CA THR A 34 -8.23 -8.12 -33.12
C THR A 34 -8.74 -6.94 -32.29
N LYS A 35 -9.62 -7.21 -31.32
CA LYS A 35 -10.18 -6.19 -30.42
C LYS A 35 -9.36 -5.99 -29.14
N ILE A 36 -8.25 -6.72 -28.97
CA ILE A 36 -7.35 -6.53 -27.83
C ILE A 36 -6.66 -5.18 -27.98
N THR A 37 -6.74 -4.36 -26.93
CA THR A 37 -6.09 -3.04 -26.88
C THR A 37 -5.17 -2.95 -25.68
N PHE A 38 -4.04 -2.25 -25.87
CA PHE A 38 -3.11 -1.99 -24.80
C PHE A 38 -3.35 -0.60 -24.24
N SER A 39 -3.42 -0.50 -22.93
CA SER A 39 -3.49 0.76 -22.21
C SER A 39 -2.35 0.79 -21.21
N ARG A 40 -1.46 1.78 -21.34
CA ARG A 40 -0.51 2.07 -20.26
C ARG A 40 -1.29 2.72 -19.13
N ARG A 41 -1.26 2.08 -17.96
CA ARG A 41 -1.74 2.68 -16.71
C ARG A 41 -0.52 3.11 -15.92
N VAL A 42 -0.53 4.35 -15.44
CA VAL A 42 0.43 4.83 -14.45
C VAL A 42 -0.35 4.92 -13.15
N ALA A 43 0.15 4.28 -12.09
CA ALA A 43 -0.43 4.48 -10.77
C ALA A 43 -0.23 5.96 -10.39
N THR A 44 -1.33 6.70 -10.34
CA THR A 44 -1.36 8.09 -9.89
C THR A 44 -1.62 8.19 -8.40
N SER A 45 -1.97 7.08 -7.76
CA SER A 45 -2.24 6.98 -6.34
C SER A 45 -1.74 5.63 -5.82
N VAL A 46 -1.23 5.65 -4.60
CA VAL A 46 -0.71 4.51 -3.85
C VAL A 46 -1.41 4.45 -2.50
N CYS A 47 -1.49 3.26 -1.93
CA CYS A 47 -2.23 3.04 -0.69
C CYS A 47 -1.63 1.89 0.09
N SER A 48 -1.84 1.91 1.41
CA SER A 48 -1.41 0.86 2.33
C SER A 48 -2.44 0.67 3.45
N PHE A 49 -2.47 -0.53 4.04
CA PHE A 49 -3.36 -0.91 5.13
C PHE A 49 -2.64 -1.97 5.98
N VAL A 50 -2.05 -1.57 7.10
CA VAL A 50 -1.21 -2.45 7.93
C VAL A 50 -1.60 -2.30 9.40
N SER A 51 -1.76 -3.42 10.08
CA SER A 51 -2.10 -3.49 11.50
C SER A 51 -0.84 -3.56 12.37
N GLU A 52 -0.91 -3.08 13.60
CA GLU A 52 0.22 -3.07 14.55
C GLU A 52 0.74 -4.48 14.90
N ASN A 53 -0.10 -5.51 14.77
CA ASN A 53 0.26 -6.91 14.94
C ASN A 53 0.87 -7.56 13.68
N TYR A 54 1.02 -6.78 12.59
CA TYR A 54 1.61 -7.30 11.38
C TYR A 54 3.10 -7.60 11.62
N PRO A 55 3.56 -8.84 11.36
CA PRO A 55 4.92 -9.24 11.70
C PRO A 55 5.92 -8.46 10.82
N SER A 56 6.64 -7.51 11.42
CA SER A 56 7.80 -6.86 10.80
C SER A 56 9.03 -7.77 10.94
N ILE A 57 9.04 -8.85 10.18
CA ILE A 57 10.20 -9.76 10.15
C ILE A 57 11.31 -9.07 9.36
N ASP A 58 12.32 -8.61 10.09
CA ASP A 58 13.62 -8.33 9.50
C ASP A 58 14.35 -9.68 9.31
N LEU A 59 14.46 -10.11 8.06
CA LEU A 59 15.10 -11.37 7.67
C LEU A 59 16.58 -11.44 8.10
N GLU A 60 17.21 -10.29 8.40
CA GLU A 60 18.58 -10.21 8.92
C GLU A 60 18.65 -10.44 10.45
N SER A 61 17.51 -10.51 11.15
CA SER A 61 17.41 -10.52 12.62
C SER A 61 16.82 -11.82 13.22
N TRP A 62 16.76 -12.91 12.45
CA TRP A 62 16.16 -14.17 12.92
C TRP A 62 16.86 -14.76 14.17
N ASP A 63 18.14 -14.44 14.38
CA ASP A 63 18.89 -14.84 15.58
C ASP A 63 18.68 -13.90 16.79
N LYS A 64 18.20 -12.66 16.57
CA LYS A 64 18.05 -11.65 17.63
C LYS A 64 16.63 -11.47 18.15
N SER A 65 15.62 -11.84 17.36
CA SER A 65 14.20 -11.80 17.77
C SER A 65 13.86 -12.77 18.92
N ILE A 66 14.76 -13.69 19.26
CA ILE A 66 14.63 -14.59 20.41
C ILE A 66 15.25 -13.98 21.69
N SER A 67 16.08 -12.94 21.57
CA SER A 67 16.93 -12.45 22.67
C SER A 67 16.54 -11.12 23.30
N ASP A 68 15.63 -10.35 22.71
CA ASP A 68 15.13 -9.11 23.32
C ASP A 68 13.61 -9.11 23.24
N GLY A 69 12.92 -9.23 24.37
CA GLY A 69 11.46 -9.36 24.47
C GLY A 69 10.68 -8.11 24.06
N ASN A 70 11.25 -7.25 23.23
CA ASN A 70 10.64 -6.05 22.71
C ASN A 70 9.98 -6.36 21.35
N PRO A 71 8.65 -6.21 21.23
CA PRO A 71 7.97 -6.38 19.96
C PRO A 71 8.48 -5.35 18.95
N VAL A 72 8.99 -5.81 17.80
CA VAL A 72 9.36 -4.92 16.70
C VAL A 72 8.08 -4.29 16.17
N ALA A 73 7.99 -2.96 16.19
CA ALA A 73 6.81 -2.26 15.70
C ALA A 73 6.58 -2.56 14.20
N ALA A 74 5.31 -2.73 13.81
CA ALA A 74 4.93 -2.86 12.41
C ALA A 74 5.31 -1.59 11.64
N LYS A 75 5.61 -1.74 10.35
CA LYS A 75 6.01 -0.63 9.48
C LYS A 75 5.14 -0.63 8.22
N VAL A 76 4.73 0.57 7.81
CA VAL A 76 4.06 0.81 6.53
C VAL A 76 5.08 1.37 5.55
N GLU A 77 5.23 0.73 4.40
CA GLU A 77 6.04 1.24 3.29
C GLU A 77 5.12 1.71 2.16
N LEU A 78 5.40 2.90 1.63
CA LEU A 78 4.72 3.47 0.46
C LEU A 78 5.76 3.86 -0.57
N SER A 79 5.52 3.50 -1.83
CA SER A 79 6.42 3.84 -2.94
C SER A 79 5.64 4.22 -4.19
N CYS A 80 5.97 5.39 -4.76
CA CYS A 80 5.44 5.86 -6.02
C CYS A 80 6.18 5.25 -7.22
N PRO A 81 5.55 5.16 -8.40
CA PRO A 81 6.23 4.73 -9.61
C PRO A 81 7.48 5.56 -9.92
N LYS A 82 8.46 4.94 -10.59
CA LYS A 82 9.74 5.58 -10.94
C LYS A 82 9.54 6.96 -11.56
N GLY A 83 10.25 7.95 -11.01
CA GLY A 83 10.23 9.34 -11.47
C GLY A 83 9.06 10.17 -10.97
N LYS A 84 8.27 9.66 -10.02
CA LYS A 84 7.21 10.40 -9.33
C LYS A 84 7.48 10.44 -7.84
N ASN A 85 7.03 11.50 -7.18
CA ASN A 85 7.04 11.59 -5.73
C ASN A 85 5.61 11.59 -5.19
N ILE A 86 5.47 11.25 -3.93
CA ILE A 86 4.21 11.43 -3.21
C ILE A 86 3.95 12.93 -3.14
N SER A 87 2.90 13.40 -3.79
CA SER A 87 2.59 14.82 -3.90
C SER A 87 1.50 15.29 -2.95
N SER A 88 0.63 14.39 -2.51
CA SER A 88 -0.35 14.66 -1.46
C SER A 88 -0.77 13.38 -0.75
N VAL A 89 -1.20 13.51 0.50
CA VAL A 89 -1.84 12.42 1.26
C VAL A 89 -3.35 12.71 1.26
N LYS A 90 -4.12 11.83 0.63
CA LYS A 90 -5.58 11.95 0.52
C LYS A 90 -6.30 11.51 1.79
N PHE A 91 -5.76 10.48 2.43
CA PHE A 91 -6.33 9.87 3.61
C PHE A 91 -5.23 9.24 4.45
N ALA A 92 -5.31 9.42 5.76
CA ALA A 92 -4.48 8.72 6.72
C ALA A 92 -5.29 8.53 8.01
N SER A 93 -5.37 7.30 8.51
CA SER A 93 -6.03 7.01 9.77
C SER A 93 -5.31 5.87 10.47
N PHE A 94 -4.83 6.14 11.68
CA PHE A 94 -4.33 5.15 12.63
C PHE A 94 -5.38 4.87 13.69
N GLY A 95 -5.87 3.63 13.76
CA GLY A 95 -7.00 3.26 14.63
C GLY A 95 -7.74 2.05 14.10
N ASP A 96 -9.05 2.13 13.90
CA ASP A 96 -9.89 1.07 13.32
C ASP A 96 -10.47 1.42 11.92
N PRO A 97 -9.65 1.89 10.95
CA PRO A 97 -10.14 2.24 9.62
C PRO A 97 -10.74 1.02 8.90
N SER A 98 -11.69 1.28 8.00
CA SER A 98 -12.34 0.24 7.20
C SER A 98 -12.35 0.58 5.71
N GLY A 99 -12.74 -0.40 4.88
CA GLY A 99 -12.85 -0.24 3.43
C GLY A 99 -11.62 -0.76 2.68
N THR A 100 -11.48 -0.32 1.43
CA THR A 100 -10.37 -0.73 0.55
C THR A 100 -9.72 0.50 -0.07
N CYS A 101 -8.53 0.34 -0.65
CA CYS A 101 -7.82 1.42 -1.35
C CYS A 101 -8.76 2.24 -2.27
N ARG A 102 -8.77 3.58 -2.13
CA ARG A 102 -9.72 4.54 -2.75
C ARG A 102 -11.11 4.65 -2.12
N SER A 103 -11.35 3.91 -1.05
CA SER A 103 -12.62 3.85 -0.33
C SER A 103 -12.41 3.69 1.18
N TYR A 104 -11.24 4.10 1.67
CA TYR A 104 -10.96 4.05 3.09
C TYR A 104 -11.88 5.00 3.83
N GLN A 105 -12.34 4.53 4.99
CA GLN A 105 -13.20 5.25 5.89
C GLN A 105 -12.57 5.25 7.27
N GLN A 106 -12.61 6.41 7.90
CA GLN A 106 -12.23 6.54 9.30
C GLN A 106 -13.22 5.73 10.15
N GLY A 107 -12.70 4.95 11.10
CA GLY A 107 -13.51 4.19 12.03
C GLY A 107 -13.87 5.00 13.29
N SER A 108 -14.24 4.28 14.35
CA SER A 108 -14.63 4.87 15.63
C SER A 108 -13.43 5.35 16.47
N CYS A 109 -12.27 4.70 16.30
CA CYS A 109 -10.98 5.10 16.82
C CYS A 109 -10.11 5.70 15.71
N HIS A 110 -9.56 6.88 15.98
CA HIS A 110 -8.66 7.56 15.07
C HIS A 110 -7.67 8.44 15.84
N HIS A 111 -6.38 8.31 15.54
CA HIS A 111 -5.36 9.22 16.04
C HIS A 111 -5.42 10.57 15.29
N PRO A 112 -5.64 11.71 15.95
CA PRO A 112 -5.82 13.01 15.28
C PRO A 112 -4.63 13.43 14.43
N ASP A 113 -3.40 13.07 14.83
CA ASP A 113 -2.18 13.41 14.09
C ASP A 113 -1.85 12.45 12.93
N SER A 114 -2.75 11.51 12.61
CA SER A 114 -2.50 10.48 11.59
C SER A 114 -2.04 11.08 10.26
N LEU A 115 -2.70 12.15 9.82
CA LEU A 115 -2.37 12.84 8.58
C LEU A 115 -1.00 13.51 8.66
N SER A 116 -0.75 14.29 9.70
CA SER A 116 0.50 15.04 9.86
C SER A 116 1.73 14.14 10.00
N VAL A 117 1.61 13.01 10.69
CA VAL A 117 2.69 12.01 10.81
C VAL A 117 3.06 11.45 9.43
N VAL A 118 2.05 11.07 8.64
CA VAL A 118 2.27 10.53 7.29
C VAL A 118 2.80 11.58 6.34
N GLU A 119 2.25 12.80 6.34
CA GLU A 119 2.74 13.90 5.50
C GLU A 119 4.19 14.23 5.80
N LYS A 120 4.56 14.34 7.09
CA LYS A 120 5.95 14.60 7.50
C LYS A 120 6.91 13.52 7.02
N ALA A 121 6.48 12.26 7.01
CA ALA A 121 7.31 11.13 6.60
C ALA A 121 7.39 10.94 5.07
N CYS A 122 6.31 11.27 4.35
CA CYS A 122 6.13 10.79 2.97
C CYS A 122 6.01 11.89 1.92
N LEU A 123 5.68 13.13 2.28
CA LEU A 123 5.45 14.18 1.29
C LEU A 123 6.74 14.54 0.53
N ASN A 124 6.62 14.73 -0.78
CA ASN A 124 7.68 15.13 -1.72
C ASN A 124 8.83 14.12 -1.89
N ILE A 125 8.69 12.88 -1.42
CA ILE A 125 9.68 11.81 -1.66
C ILE A 125 9.07 10.63 -2.41
N ASN A 126 9.91 9.80 -3.06
CA ASN A 126 9.45 8.68 -3.88
C ASN A 126 9.03 7.46 -3.05
N SER A 127 9.75 7.18 -1.97
CA SER A 127 9.48 6.07 -1.06
C SER A 127 9.64 6.53 0.38
N CYS A 128 8.75 6.08 1.26
CA CYS A 128 8.77 6.41 2.68
C CYS A 128 8.36 5.19 3.53
N THR A 129 8.75 5.23 4.80
CA THR A 129 8.35 4.23 5.80
C THR A 129 7.79 4.94 7.03
N VAL A 130 6.64 4.47 7.51
CA VAL A 130 5.99 4.96 8.73
C VAL A 130 5.91 3.82 9.74
N SER A 131 6.53 4.00 10.90
CA SER A 131 6.49 3.02 12.01
C SER A 131 5.21 3.19 12.82
N LEU A 132 4.55 2.08 13.15
CA LEU A 132 3.35 2.03 13.99
C LEU A 132 3.75 1.88 15.48
N SER A 133 4.69 2.69 15.95
CA SER A 133 5.14 2.73 17.35
C SER A 133 4.62 3.97 18.06
N ASP A 134 4.58 3.90 19.39
CA ASP A 134 4.23 5.02 20.27
C ASP A 134 5.17 6.23 20.08
N GLU A 135 6.42 6.02 19.64
CA GLU A 135 7.32 7.13 19.30
C GLU A 135 6.88 7.93 18.05
N GLY A 136 6.17 7.28 17.12
CA GLY A 136 5.72 7.88 15.87
C GLY A 136 4.39 8.61 15.99
N PHE A 137 3.44 8.00 16.71
CA PHE A 137 2.08 8.55 16.88
C PHE A 137 1.85 9.17 18.26
N GLY A 138 2.68 8.88 19.25
CA GLY A 138 2.53 9.37 20.62
C GLY A 138 1.72 8.42 21.50
N GLU A 139 0.77 8.98 22.25
CA GLU A 139 -0.07 8.23 23.17
C GLU A 139 -1.13 7.40 22.43
N ASP A 140 -1.45 6.21 22.95
CA ASP A 140 -2.43 5.31 22.33
C ASP A 140 -3.84 5.95 22.29
N PRO A 141 -4.40 6.20 21.09
CA PRO A 141 -5.71 6.84 20.95
C PRO A 141 -6.87 5.93 21.40
N CYS A 142 -6.68 4.61 21.44
CA CYS A 142 -7.71 3.65 21.84
C CYS A 142 -7.11 2.35 22.40
N PRO A 143 -6.91 2.29 23.73
CA PRO A 143 -6.43 1.08 24.39
C PRO A 143 -7.35 -0.12 24.17
N GLY A 144 -6.77 -1.27 23.86
CA GLY A 144 -7.50 -2.53 23.66
C GLY A 144 -8.08 -2.73 22.26
N VAL A 145 -7.90 -1.78 21.34
CA VAL A 145 -8.20 -1.93 19.92
C VAL A 145 -6.92 -2.23 19.17
N THR A 146 -6.94 -3.26 18.31
CA THR A 146 -5.81 -3.50 17.39
C THR A 146 -5.75 -2.42 16.34
N LYS A 147 -4.77 -1.52 16.47
CA LYS A 147 -4.68 -0.35 15.60
C LYS A 147 -4.12 -0.72 14.24
N THR A 148 -4.66 -0.07 13.21
CA THR A 148 -4.28 -0.22 11.82
C THR A 148 -4.07 1.14 11.21
N LEU A 149 -2.97 1.30 10.48
CA LEU A 149 -2.66 2.48 9.69
C LEU A 149 -3.12 2.25 8.25
N ALA A 150 -4.15 2.98 7.83
CA ALA A 150 -4.60 3.05 6.45
C ALA A 150 -4.16 4.38 5.84
N ILE A 151 -3.48 4.32 4.69
CA ILE A 151 -2.97 5.50 3.98
C ILE A 151 -3.39 5.45 2.51
N GLU A 152 -3.81 6.57 1.97
CA GLU A 152 -3.97 6.82 0.54
C GLU A 152 -3.26 8.12 0.16
N ALA A 153 -2.44 8.06 -0.89
CA ALA A 153 -1.64 9.19 -1.35
C ALA A 153 -1.63 9.26 -2.88
N ASP A 154 -1.41 10.46 -3.42
CA ASP A 154 -1.20 10.69 -4.85
C ASP A 154 0.28 10.79 -5.20
N CYS A 155 0.59 10.35 -6.42
CA CYS A 155 1.92 10.37 -7.01
C CYS A 155 1.91 11.22 -8.29
N SER A 156 2.66 12.32 -8.29
CA SER A 156 2.87 13.17 -9.47
C SER A 156 4.33 13.24 -9.89
#